data_AF-A0A352MV15-F1
#
_entry.id   AF-A0A352MV15-F1
#
_cell.length_a   1.000
_cell.length_b   1.000
_cell.length_c   1.000
_cell.angle_alpha   90.00
_cell.angle_beta   90.00
_cell.angle_gamma   90.00
#
_symmetry.space_group_name_H-M   'P 1'
#
loop_
_entity.id
_entity.type
_entity.pdbx_description
1 polymer ?
#
loop_
_entity_poly.entity_id
_entity_poly.type
_entity_poly.pdbx_seq_one_letter_code
_entity_poly.pdbx_strand_id
1 'polypeptide(L)'
;MFKKIQLRIPSEVFDLDQVKEIRDAIQEHLLFIGLDRRNNIRNMSLIGIGTSGEINVDDKSIVRTALINACDRVILVHNHPSNNLDPSNHDITMTNTINKLLHVFNIKLLDHIIVTENDYVSMLELNAIDEKYENDRTKLLDNALLIKENNSLKCQVTNLNKKLEKYIKIEQEDENEFE
;
A
#
# COMPACT_ATOMS: atom_id res chain seq x y z
N MET A 1 -26.87 -12.67 6.26
CA MET A 1 -26.27 -11.34 6.48
C MET A 1 -24.92 -11.60 7.14
N PHE A 2 -23.82 -11.55 6.38
CA PHE A 2 -22.49 -11.81 6.94
C PHE A 2 -22.18 -10.74 7.98
N LYS A 3 -21.72 -11.17 9.17
CA LYS A 3 -21.24 -10.28 10.21
C LYS A 3 -20.17 -9.39 9.59
N LYS A 4 -20.33 -8.06 9.63
CA LYS A 4 -19.29 -7.13 9.17
C LYS A 4 -18.13 -7.23 10.15
N ILE A 5 -17.13 -8.02 9.80
CA ILE A 5 -15.86 -8.06 10.52
C ILE A 5 -15.10 -6.80 10.10
N GLN A 6 -14.69 -6.02 11.10
CA GLN A 6 -13.93 -4.79 10.92
C GLN A 6 -12.55 -5.00 11.50
N LEU A 7 -11.51 -4.74 10.70
CA LEU A 7 -10.11 -4.92 11.12
C LEU A 7 -9.48 -3.57 11.49
N ARG A 8 -8.76 -3.54 12.61
CA ARG A 8 -8.16 -2.35 13.21
C ARG A 8 -6.73 -2.57 13.64
N ILE A 9 -6.40 -3.78 14.08
CA ILE A 9 -5.08 -4.16 14.58
C ILE A 9 -4.62 -5.50 13.98
N PRO A 10 -3.31 -5.75 13.85
CA PRO A 10 -2.78 -6.99 13.27
C PRO A 10 -3.28 -8.28 13.95
N SER A 11 -3.47 -8.29 15.28
CA SER A 11 -3.97 -9.46 16.00
C SER A 11 -5.37 -9.91 15.55
N GLU A 12 -6.23 -8.97 15.15
CA GLU A 12 -7.55 -9.30 14.59
C GLU A 12 -7.45 -10.01 13.24
N VAL A 13 -6.35 -9.80 12.48
CA VAL A 13 -6.06 -10.52 11.24
C VAL A 13 -5.63 -11.95 11.57
N PHE A 14 -4.71 -12.11 12.52
CA PHE A 14 -4.21 -13.41 12.96
C PHE A 14 -5.33 -14.33 13.47
N ASP A 15 -6.35 -13.77 14.10
CA ASP A 15 -7.50 -14.51 14.63
C ASP A 15 -8.54 -14.95 13.58
N LEU A 16 -8.41 -14.53 12.31
CA LEU A 16 -9.35 -14.90 11.25
C LEU A 16 -9.27 -16.39 10.91
N ASP A 17 -10.41 -17.02 10.67
CA ASP A 17 -10.48 -18.44 10.33
C ASP A 17 -9.67 -18.78 9.06
N GLN A 18 -9.72 -17.91 8.05
CA GLN A 18 -8.94 -18.07 6.81
C GLN A 18 -7.43 -17.95 7.03
N VAL A 19 -6.99 -17.18 8.03
CA VAL A 19 -5.57 -17.08 8.39
C VAL A 19 -5.14 -18.32 9.17
N LYS A 20 -6.01 -18.82 10.06
CA LYS A 20 -5.81 -20.11 10.75
C LYS A 20 -5.72 -21.30 9.79
N GLU A 21 -6.42 -21.27 8.67
CA GLU A 21 -6.33 -22.33 7.65
C GLU A 21 -4.95 -22.37 6.97
N ILE A 22 -4.28 -21.24 6.78
CA ILE A 22 -2.97 -21.20 6.09
C ILE A 22 -1.77 -21.32 7.03
N ARG A 23 -1.90 -20.95 8.32
CA ARG A 23 -0.76 -20.91 9.25
C ARG A 23 -0.11 -22.28 9.47
N ASP A 24 -0.91 -23.34 9.42
CA ASP A 24 -0.49 -24.73 9.63
C ASP A 24 -0.10 -25.43 8.32
N ALA A 25 -0.11 -24.71 7.20
CA ALA A 25 0.18 -25.28 5.90
C ALA A 25 1.69 -25.55 5.73
N ILE A 26 2.01 -26.71 5.15
CA ILE A 26 3.39 -27.14 4.87
C ILE A 26 4.01 -26.35 3.69
N GLN A 27 3.17 -25.75 2.86
CA GLN A 27 3.57 -24.86 1.77
C GLN A 27 3.33 -23.40 2.17
N GLU A 28 4.08 -22.50 1.58
CA GLU A 28 3.82 -21.06 1.65
C GLU A 28 2.55 -20.70 0.88
N HIS A 29 1.76 -19.81 1.45
CA HIS A 29 0.47 -19.33 0.99
C HIS A 29 0.47 -17.83 1.14
N LEU A 30 -0.01 -17.13 0.10
CA LEU A 30 -0.26 -15.70 0.16
C LEU A 30 -1.77 -15.45 0.12
N LEU A 31 -2.33 -15.04 1.25
CA LEU A 31 -3.72 -14.65 1.40
C LEU A 31 -3.86 -13.13 1.22
N PHE A 32 -4.84 -12.75 0.42
CA PHE A 32 -5.26 -11.37 0.22
C PHE A 32 -6.51 -11.08 1.05
N ILE A 33 -6.51 -9.95 1.73
CA ILE A 33 -7.67 -9.42 2.44
C ILE A 33 -8.00 -8.04 1.90
N GLY A 34 -9.14 -7.94 1.21
CA GLY A 34 -9.66 -6.69 0.65
C GLY A 34 -10.65 -6.02 1.58
N LEU A 35 -10.50 -4.71 1.79
CA LEU A 35 -11.29 -3.93 2.74
C LEU A 35 -11.94 -2.70 2.08
N ASP A 36 -13.04 -2.23 2.68
CA ASP A 36 -13.61 -0.91 2.38
C ASP A 36 -12.92 0.21 3.17
N ARG A 37 -13.30 1.48 2.93
CA ARG A 37 -12.75 2.66 3.64
C ARG A 37 -12.85 2.59 5.17
N ARG A 38 -13.85 1.89 5.69
CA ARG A 38 -14.12 1.69 7.12
C ARG A 38 -13.47 0.41 7.66
N ASN A 39 -12.60 -0.23 6.89
CA ASN A 39 -11.93 -1.48 7.20
C ASN A 39 -12.86 -2.68 7.38
N ASN A 40 -14.06 -2.67 6.78
CA ASN A 40 -14.88 -3.88 6.74
C ASN A 40 -14.32 -4.83 5.67
N ILE A 41 -14.24 -6.12 5.99
CA ILE A 41 -13.81 -7.15 5.03
C ILE A 41 -14.81 -7.22 3.86
N ARG A 42 -14.30 -7.01 2.65
CA ARG A 42 -15.02 -7.16 1.37
C ARG A 42 -14.77 -8.51 0.73
N ASN A 43 -13.53 -8.98 0.79
CA ASN A 43 -13.10 -10.22 0.17
C ASN A 43 -11.88 -10.77 0.93
N MET A 44 -11.78 -12.10 0.98
CA MET A 44 -10.55 -12.81 1.31
C MET A 44 -10.31 -13.83 0.21
N SER A 45 -9.11 -13.87 -0.35
CA SER A 45 -8.76 -14.76 -1.47
C SER A 45 -7.35 -15.29 -1.30
N LEU A 46 -7.18 -16.60 -1.43
CA LEU A 46 -5.86 -17.20 -1.55
C LEU A 46 -5.31 -16.89 -2.94
N ILE A 47 -4.25 -16.08 -3.02
CA ILE A 47 -3.71 -15.60 -4.30
C ILE A 47 -2.66 -16.56 -4.85
N GLY A 48 -1.93 -17.27 -3.99
CA GLY A 48 -0.96 -18.24 -4.44
C GLY A 48 -0.63 -19.28 -3.38
N ILE A 49 -0.11 -20.40 -3.87
CA ILE A 49 0.45 -21.50 -3.10
C ILE A 49 1.84 -21.77 -3.69
N GLY A 50 2.86 -21.74 -2.85
CA GLY A 50 4.26 -21.92 -3.20
C GLY A 50 4.82 -23.28 -2.80
N THR A 51 6.12 -23.30 -2.58
CA THR A 51 6.85 -24.43 -2.01
C THR A 51 6.92 -24.30 -0.49
N SER A 52 7.74 -25.11 0.18
CA SER A 52 7.95 -25.01 1.64
C SER A 52 8.82 -23.83 2.08
N GLY A 53 9.41 -23.06 1.16
CA GLY A 53 10.31 -21.95 1.52
C GLY A 53 10.36 -20.78 0.55
N GLU A 54 9.48 -20.78 -0.46
CA GLU A 54 9.23 -19.60 -1.29
C GLU A 54 7.89 -19.72 -2.01
N ILE A 55 7.30 -18.57 -2.30
CA ILE A 55 6.14 -18.40 -3.17
C ILE A 55 6.43 -17.31 -4.20
N ASN A 56 6.00 -17.51 -5.45
CA ASN A 56 6.07 -16.51 -6.49
C ASN A 56 4.66 -16.21 -7.01
N VAL A 57 4.20 -14.98 -6.82
CA VAL A 57 2.86 -14.53 -7.18
C VAL A 57 2.96 -13.44 -8.25
N ASP A 58 2.08 -13.51 -9.26
CA ASP A 58 1.96 -12.42 -10.24
C ASP A 58 1.31 -11.18 -9.59
N ASP A 59 2.04 -10.07 -9.54
CA ASP A 59 1.57 -8.78 -9.03
C ASP A 59 0.22 -8.38 -9.63
N LYS A 60 -0.01 -8.70 -10.91
CA LYS A 60 -1.26 -8.40 -11.61
C LYS A 60 -2.44 -9.11 -10.96
N SER A 61 -2.26 -10.29 -10.39
CA SER A 61 -3.32 -11.04 -9.73
C SER A 61 -3.78 -10.35 -8.46
N ILE A 62 -2.85 -9.78 -7.68
CA ILE A 62 -3.16 -9.00 -6.48
C ILE A 62 -3.91 -7.73 -6.85
N VAL A 63 -3.39 -6.95 -7.81
CA VAL A 63 -4.02 -5.72 -8.29
C VAL A 63 -5.40 -5.99 -8.89
N ARG A 64 -5.52 -7.02 -9.74
CA ARG A 64 -6.79 -7.45 -10.33
C ARG A 64 -7.81 -7.81 -9.25
N THR A 65 -7.40 -8.55 -8.23
CA THR A 65 -8.28 -8.95 -7.13
C THR A 65 -8.79 -7.73 -6.36
N ALA A 66 -7.91 -6.76 -6.08
CA ALA A 66 -8.32 -5.52 -5.42
C ALA A 66 -9.32 -4.70 -6.26
N LEU A 67 -9.09 -4.57 -7.57
CA LEU A 67 -9.95 -3.82 -8.47
C LEU A 67 -11.33 -4.48 -8.66
N ILE A 68 -11.36 -5.79 -8.92
CA ILE A 68 -12.62 -6.53 -9.16
C ILE A 68 -13.52 -6.51 -7.91
N ASN A 69 -12.93 -6.58 -6.71
CA ASN A 69 -13.68 -6.57 -5.45
C ASN A 69 -13.99 -5.16 -4.93
N ALA A 70 -13.62 -4.11 -5.68
CA ALA A 70 -13.78 -2.70 -5.31
C ALA A 70 -13.22 -2.41 -3.90
N CYS A 71 -12.00 -2.85 -3.64
CA CYS A 71 -11.30 -2.62 -2.39
C CYS A 71 -10.76 -1.19 -2.33
N ASP A 72 -10.94 -0.52 -1.19
CA ASP A 72 -10.26 0.74 -0.90
C ASP A 72 -8.91 0.51 -0.22
N ARG A 73 -8.76 -0.63 0.46
CA ARG A 73 -7.56 -1.01 1.22
C ARG A 73 -7.29 -2.51 1.13
N VAL A 74 -6.03 -2.90 1.32
CA VAL A 74 -5.55 -4.28 1.21
C VAL A 74 -4.67 -4.63 2.40
N ILE A 75 -4.78 -5.85 2.90
CA ILE A 75 -3.78 -6.50 3.76
C ILE A 75 -3.34 -7.78 3.05
N LEU A 76 -2.02 -8.03 3.03
CA LEU A 76 -1.47 -9.31 2.61
C LEU A 76 -1.13 -10.14 3.85
N VAL A 77 -1.31 -11.46 3.77
CA VAL A 77 -0.92 -12.38 4.84
C VAL A 77 -0.15 -13.54 4.22
N HIS A 78 1.04 -13.84 4.73
CA HIS A 78 1.93 -14.86 4.19
C HIS A 78 2.37 -15.79 5.32
N ASN A 79 2.12 -17.10 5.19
CA ASN A 79 2.61 -18.05 6.18
C ASN A 79 4.06 -18.48 5.87
N HIS A 80 4.86 -18.62 6.91
CA HIS A 80 6.20 -19.21 6.86
C HIS A 80 6.19 -20.58 7.55
N PRO A 81 6.17 -21.71 6.80
CA PRO A 81 6.21 -23.07 7.39
C PRO A 81 7.48 -23.34 8.20
N SER A 82 8.54 -22.56 7.97
CA SER A 82 9.80 -22.62 8.70
C SER A 82 9.71 -22.12 10.15
N ASN A 83 8.57 -21.52 10.53
CA ASN A 83 8.36 -20.84 11.81
C ASN A 83 9.32 -19.65 12.05
N ASN A 84 9.92 -19.08 11.00
CA ASN A 84 10.64 -17.82 11.07
C ASN A 84 9.71 -16.66 10.74
N LEU A 85 9.65 -15.65 11.61
CA LEU A 85 8.88 -14.42 11.37
C LEU A 85 9.64 -13.37 10.58
N ASP A 86 10.94 -13.51 10.38
CA ASP A 86 11.71 -12.53 9.62
C ASP A 86 11.26 -12.49 8.15
N PRO A 87 10.87 -11.32 7.62
CA PRO A 87 10.55 -11.17 6.21
C PRO A 87 11.78 -11.47 5.35
N SER A 88 11.60 -12.29 4.32
CA SER A 88 12.63 -12.52 3.32
C SER A 88 12.82 -11.28 2.44
N ASN A 89 13.94 -11.24 1.71
CA ASN A 89 14.15 -10.20 0.69
C ASN A 89 13.08 -10.24 -0.41
N HIS A 90 12.51 -11.42 -0.68
CA HIS A 90 11.41 -11.57 -1.63
C HIS A 90 10.16 -10.87 -1.11
N ASP A 91 9.81 -11.08 0.16
CA ASP A 91 8.64 -10.47 0.80
C ASP A 91 8.74 -8.96 0.80
N ILE A 92 9.91 -8.41 1.16
CA ILE A 92 10.16 -6.96 1.12
C ILE A 92 10.01 -6.41 -0.31
N THR A 93 10.59 -7.09 -1.30
CA THR A 93 10.53 -6.68 -2.70
C THR A 93 9.10 -6.71 -3.23
N MET A 94 8.36 -7.80 -2.98
CA MET A 94 6.97 -7.97 -3.38
C MET A 94 6.09 -6.91 -2.70
N THR A 95 6.19 -6.76 -1.37
CA THR A 95 5.39 -5.82 -0.58
C THR A 95 5.49 -4.41 -1.12
N ASN A 96 6.72 -3.94 -1.36
CA ASN A 96 6.93 -2.57 -1.81
C ASN A 96 6.53 -2.36 -3.28
N THR A 97 6.74 -3.36 -4.14
CA THR A 97 6.24 -3.32 -5.51
C THR A 97 4.71 -3.24 -5.53
N ILE A 98 4.03 -4.07 -4.75
CA ILE A 98 2.57 -4.08 -4.63
C ILE A 98 2.05 -2.77 -4.02
N ASN A 99 2.71 -2.24 -2.99
CA ASN A 99 2.34 -0.96 -2.38
C ASN A 99 2.29 0.15 -3.43
N LYS A 100 3.33 0.26 -4.27
CA LYS A 100 3.38 1.22 -5.37
C LYS A 100 2.30 1.00 -6.42
N LEU A 101 2.09 -0.25 -6.84
CA LEU A 101 1.07 -0.58 -7.85
C LEU A 101 -0.34 -0.26 -7.35
N LEU A 102 -0.68 -0.60 -6.11
CA LEU A 102 -1.98 -0.28 -5.51
C LEU A 102 -2.17 1.22 -5.34
N HIS A 103 -1.11 1.95 -4.97
CA HIS A 103 -1.15 3.41 -4.83
C HIS A 103 -1.60 4.12 -6.12
N VAL A 104 -1.18 3.64 -7.30
CA VAL A 104 -1.61 4.18 -8.60
C VAL A 104 -3.13 4.15 -8.79
N PHE A 105 -3.82 3.19 -8.16
CA PHE A 105 -5.27 3.04 -8.21
C PHE A 105 -5.98 3.63 -6.99
N ASN A 106 -5.29 4.42 -6.16
CA ASN A 106 -5.79 4.95 -4.90
C ASN A 106 -6.23 3.84 -3.91
N ILE A 107 -5.60 2.67 -3.96
CA ILE A 107 -5.82 1.56 -3.02
C ILE A 107 -4.66 1.55 -2.03
N LYS A 108 -4.94 1.56 -0.73
CA LYS A 108 -3.89 1.56 0.30
C LYS A 108 -3.54 0.13 0.73
N LEU A 109 -2.27 -0.27 0.58
CA LEU A 109 -1.74 -1.41 1.34
C LEU A 109 -1.62 -0.98 2.81
N LEU A 110 -2.40 -1.59 3.70
CA LEU A 110 -2.35 -1.29 5.13
C LEU A 110 -1.19 -2.00 5.80
N ASP A 111 -0.99 -3.27 5.47
CA ASP A 111 0.04 -4.09 6.07
C ASP A 111 0.33 -5.32 5.19
N HIS A 112 1.47 -5.95 5.47
CA HIS A 112 1.77 -7.31 5.07
C HIS A 112 2.18 -8.07 6.33
N ILE A 113 1.36 -9.04 6.72
CA ILE A 113 1.52 -9.79 7.96
C ILE A 113 2.11 -11.15 7.65
N ILE A 114 3.27 -11.44 8.23
CA ILE A 114 3.86 -12.77 8.18
C ILE A 114 3.32 -13.56 9.37
N VAL A 115 2.86 -14.78 9.12
CA VAL A 115 2.27 -15.65 10.15
C VAL A 115 3.00 -16.98 10.25
N THR A 116 3.03 -17.51 11.46
CA THR A 116 3.44 -18.87 11.79
C THR A 116 2.30 -19.56 12.52
N GLU A 117 2.47 -20.82 12.92
CA GLU A 117 1.44 -21.57 13.67
C GLU A 117 0.93 -20.80 14.91
N ASN A 118 1.85 -20.14 15.62
CA ASN A 118 1.56 -19.57 16.95
C ASN A 118 1.76 -18.06 17.06
N ASP A 119 2.36 -17.41 16.06
CA ASP A 119 2.76 -16.01 16.15
C ASP A 119 2.76 -15.31 14.79
N TYR A 120 2.85 -13.98 14.80
CA TYR A 120 2.85 -13.15 13.59
C TYR A 120 3.75 -11.92 13.74
N VAL A 121 4.10 -11.30 12.61
CA VAL A 121 4.74 -9.98 12.59
C VAL A 121 4.13 -9.08 11.53
N SER A 122 4.02 -7.79 11.84
CA SER A 122 3.59 -6.74 10.93
C SER A 122 4.79 -6.13 10.22
N MET A 123 4.85 -6.22 8.89
CA MET A 123 5.89 -5.54 8.11
C MET A 123 5.79 -4.02 8.21
N LEU A 124 4.59 -3.48 8.46
CA LEU A 124 4.42 -2.06 8.76
C LEU A 124 5.14 -1.67 10.07
N GLU A 125 4.93 -2.43 11.15
CA GLU A 125 5.58 -2.17 12.45
C GLU A 125 7.10 -2.34 12.40
N LEU A 126 7.59 -3.24 11.54
CA LEU A 126 9.02 -3.40 11.25
C LEU A 126 9.62 -2.29 10.37
N ASN A 127 8.82 -1.35 9.87
CA ASN A 127 9.21 -0.35 8.86
C ASN A 127 9.77 -0.97 7.57
N ALA A 128 9.28 -2.15 7.17
CA ALA A 128 9.70 -2.84 5.94
C ALA A 128 8.90 -2.39 4.71
N ILE A 129 7.83 -1.59 4.91
CA ILE A 129 7.07 -0.94 3.84
C ILE A 129 7.63 0.47 3.62
N ASP A 130 8.42 0.63 2.56
CA ASP A 130 9.07 1.88 2.18
C ASP A 130 8.31 2.56 1.03
N GLU A 131 7.77 3.75 1.31
CA GLU A 131 7.11 4.60 0.31
C GLU A 131 8.06 5.08 -0.79
N LYS A 132 9.38 5.11 -0.51
CA LYS A 132 10.43 5.55 -1.43
C LYS A 132 11.12 4.38 -2.15
N TYR A 133 10.63 3.15 -1.98
CA TYR A 133 11.27 1.96 -2.55
C TYR A 133 11.41 2.03 -4.07
N GLU A 134 12.61 2.16 -4.61
CA GLU A 134 12.84 2.17 -6.06
C GLU A 134 13.33 0.82 -6.57
N ASN A 135 12.73 0.33 -7.66
CA ASN A 135 13.33 -0.71 -8.48
C ASN A 135 13.14 -0.41 -9.97
N ASP A 136 13.89 -1.11 -10.83
CA ASP A 136 13.84 -0.88 -12.28
C ASP A 136 12.44 -1.05 -12.88
N ARG A 137 11.59 -1.87 -12.26
CA ARG A 137 10.19 -2.10 -12.69
C ARG A 137 9.28 -0.92 -12.34
N THR A 138 9.48 -0.26 -11.21
CA THR A 138 8.65 0.88 -10.75
C THR A 138 9.15 2.22 -11.26
N LYS A 139 10.40 2.31 -11.73
CA LYS A 139 11.04 3.56 -12.17
C LYS A 139 10.23 4.38 -13.18
N LEU A 140 9.53 3.71 -14.10
CA LEU A 140 8.66 4.39 -15.07
C LEU A 140 7.45 5.06 -14.39
N LEU A 141 6.86 4.41 -13.37
CA LEU A 141 5.77 4.97 -12.58
C LEU A 141 6.28 6.16 -11.76
N ASP A 142 7.44 6.02 -11.13
CA ASP A 142 8.07 7.07 -10.32
C ASP A 142 8.32 8.33 -11.17
N ASN A 143 8.93 8.16 -12.34
CA ASN A 143 9.14 9.27 -13.28
C ASN A 143 7.83 9.93 -13.72
N ALA A 144 6.78 9.15 -14.01
CA ALA A 144 5.49 9.69 -14.41
C ALA A 144 4.81 10.49 -13.28
N LEU A 145 4.89 9.99 -12.04
CA LEU A 145 4.38 10.68 -10.86
C LEU A 145 5.17 11.96 -10.58
N LEU A 146 6.50 11.92 -10.64
CA LEU A 146 7.37 13.09 -10.48
C LEU A 146 7.11 14.16 -11.54
N ILE A 147 6.89 13.78 -12.80
CA ILE A 147 6.54 14.74 -13.86
C ILE A 147 5.20 15.40 -13.55
N LYS A 148 4.20 14.62 -13.13
CA LYS A 148 2.89 15.14 -12.75
C LYS A 148 2.98 16.13 -11.59
N GLU A 149 3.73 15.78 -10.54
CA GLU A 149 3.96 16.64 -9.38
C GLU A 149 4.70 17.91 -9.77
N ASN A 150 5.79 17.81 -10.54
CA ASN A 150 6.52 18.96 -11.05
C ASN A 150 5.64 19.92 -11.86
N ASN A 151 4.76 19.39 -12.70
CA ASN A 151 3.83 20.22 -13.48
C ASN A 151 2.82 20.94 -12.57
N SER A 152 2.31 20.25 -11.54
CA SER A 152 1.42 20.85 -10.53
C SER A 152 2.14 21.98 -9.77
N LEU A 153 3.37 21.72 -9.30
CA LEU A 153 4.19 22.70 -8.58
C LEU A 153 4.51 23.93 -9.44
N LYS A 154 4.86 23.75 -10.73
CA LYS A 154 5.08 24.87 -11.66
C LYS A 154 3.84 25.76 -11.80
N CYS A 155 2.65 25.17 -11.88
CA CYS A 155 1.39 25.93 -11.89
C CYS A 155 1.17 26.70 -10.59
N GLN A 156 1.46 26.10 -9.43
CA GLN A 156 1.34 26.77 -8.13
C GLN A 156 2.30 27.96 -8.02
N VAL A 157 3.58 27.76 -8.39
CA VAL A 157 4.59 28.83 -8.40
C VAL A 157 4.16 29.98 -9.31
N THR A 158 3.65 29.66 -10.51
CA THR A 158 3.18 30.69 -11.46
C THR A 158 2.01 31.49 -10.89
N ASN A 159 1.07 30.83 -10.20
CA ASN A 159 -0.05 31.51 -9.55
C ASN A 159 0.39 32.38 -8.38
N LEU A 160 1.37 31.93 -7.58
CA LEU A 160 1.93 32.71 -6.49
C LEU A 160 2.65 33.96 -7.02
N ASN A 161 3.45 33.83 -8.08
CA ASN A 161 4.13 34.97 -8.70
C ASN A 161 3.15 36.01 -9.23
N LYS A 162 2.06 35.59 -9.89
CA LYS A 162 1.00 36.52 -10.34
C LYS A 162 0.32 37.25 -9.18
N LYS A 163 0.11 36.58 -8.05
CA LYS A 163 -0.44 37.22 -6.84
C LYS A 163 0.55 38.25 -6.29
N LEU A 164 1.83 37.88 -6.21
CA LEU A 164 2.90 38.75 -5.74
C LEU A 164 3.00 40.02 -6.59
N GLU A 165 3.02 39.89 -7.91
CA GLU A 165 3.02 41.03 -8.85
C GLU A 165 1.82 41.97 -8.63
N LYS A 166 0.64 41.42 -8.30
CA LYS A 166 -0.54 42.23 -7.99
C LYS A 166 -0.38 42.99 -6.66
N TYR A 167 0.15 42.36 -5.63
CA TYR A 167 0.41 43.03 -4.34
C TYR A 167 1.43 44.16 -4.50
N ILE A 168 2.53 43.92 -5.23
CA ILE A 168 3.55 44.94 -5.48
C ILE A 168 2.94 46.15 -6.22
N LYS A 169 2.04 45.93 -7.18
CA LYS A 169 1.35 47.03 -7.87
C LYS A 169 0.46 47.85 -6.94
N ILE A 170 -0.23 47.20 -6.01
CA ILE A 170 -1.10 47.89 -5.03
C ILE A 170 -0.25 48.74 -4.09
N GLU A 171 0.85 48.20 -3.55
CA GLU A 171 1.77 48.97 -2.68
C GLU A 171 2.36 50.19 -3.40
N GLN A 172 2.70 50.06 -4.70
CA GLN A 172 3.20 51.18 -5.51
C GLN A 172 2.12 52.22 -5.84
N GLU A 173 0.85 51.82 -5.95
CA GLU A 173 -0.27 52.76 -6.16
C GLU A 173 -0.59 53.52 -4.85
N ASP A 174 -0.56 52.84 -3.70
CA ASP A 174 -0.78 53.45 -2.38
C ASP A 174 0.32 54.44 -1.99
N GLU A 175 1.59 54.19 -2.34
CA GLU A 175 2.69 55.14 -2.06
C GLU A 175 2.61 56.43 -2.89
N ASN A 176 2.05 56.38 -4.10
CA ASN A 176 1.94 57.54 -5.00
C ASN A 176 0.74 58.46 -4.72
N GLU A 177 -0.23 58.05 -3.89
CA GLU A 177 -1.37 58.91 -3.50
C GLU A 177 -1.04 59.88 -2.33
N PHE A 178 0.17 59.79 -1.74
CA PHE A 178 0.62 60.65 -0.63
C PHE A 178 1.75 61.63 -0.97
N GLU A 179 2.21 61.71 -2.23
CA GLU A 179 3.10 62.76 -2.77
C GLU A 179 2.32 63.84 -3.54
#